data_AF-A0A5B2VEG2-F1
#
_entry.id   AF-A0A5B2VEG2-F1
#
_cell.length_a   1.000
_cell.length_b   1.000
_cell.length_c   1.000
_cell.angle_alpha   90.00
_cell.angle_beta   90.00
_cell.angle_gamma   90.00
#
_symmetry.space_group_name_H-M   'P 1'
#
loop_
_entity.id
_entity.type
_entity.pdbx_description
1 polymer ?
#
loop_
_entity_poly.entity_id
_entity_poly.type
_entity_poly.pdbx_seq_one_letter_code
_entity_poly.pdbx_strand_id
1 'polypeptide(L)'
;MAAKFEELSIPPDVREKGGVEILRASVVDGAVSVALRRAFDDPFTWGVLLVDLARHAARVYAMETGLSEDEAMAQIEGGLRAELDNPTDPGSTQAMN
;
A
#
# COMPACT_ATOMS: atom_id res chain seq x y z
N MET A 1 -8.30 4.48 -27.75
CA MET A 1 -8.92 4.86 -26.47
C MET A 1 -7.94 4.53 -25.36
N ALA A 2 -7.80 5.38 -24.34
CA ALA A 2 -7.02 5.01 -23.17
C ALA A 2 -7.69 3.83 -22.45
N ALA A 3 -6.91 2.91 -21.87
CA ALA A 3 -7.44 1.87 -21.02
C ALA A 3 -8.19 2.51 -19.83
N LYS A 4 -9.32 1.93 -19.42
CA LYS A 4 -10.07 2.39 -18.25
C LYS A 4 -9.26 2.06 -17.00
N PHE A 5 -8.90 3.08 -16.21
CA PHE A 5 -8.33 2.92 -14.88
C PHE A 5 -9.43 2.96 -13.82
N GLU A 6 -9.40 2.03 -12.87
CA GLU A 6 -10.37 1.94 -11.77
C GLU A 6 -9.75 2.49 -10.49
N GLU A 7 -9.97 3.78 -10.22
CA GLU A 7 -9.41 4.44 -9.05
C GLU A 7 -10.31 4.36 -7.82
N LEU A 8 -9.68 4.40 -6.63
CA LEU A 8 -10.40 4.50 -5.37
C LEU A 8 -11.08 5.87 -5.23
N SER A 9 -12.19 5.90 -4.51
CA SER A 9 -12.84 7.15 -4.13
C SER A 9 -11.99 7.91 -3.11
N ILE A 10 -11.97 9.25 -3.21
CA ILE A 10 -11.34 10.12 -2.21
C ILE A 10 -11.98 9.84 -0.83
N PRO A 11 -11.18 9.57 0.22
CA PRO A 11 -11.68 9.36 1.58
C PRO A 11 -12.60 10.51 2.03
N PRO A 12 -13.71 10.23 2.76
CA PRO A 12 -14.68 11.27 3.13
C PRO A 12 -14.07 12.45 3.90
N ASP A 13 -13.18 12.16 4.85
CA ASP A 13 -12.49 13.18 5.65
C ASP A 13 -11.54 14.04 4.81
N VAL A 14 -10.84 13.46 3.84
CA VAL A 14 -10.00 14.19 2.88
C VAL A 14 -10.85 15.06 1.96
N ARG A 15 -12.04 14.58 1.55
CA ARG A 15 -12.99 15.38 0.75
C ARG A 15 -13.49 16.60 1.51
N GLU A 16 -13.74 16.45 2.81
CA GLU A 16 -14.28 17.52 3.67
C GLU A 16 -13.21 18.52 4.12
N LYS A 17 -12.02 18.03 4.52
CA LYS A 17 -10.98 18.83 5.18
C LYS A 17 -9.82 19.20 4.26
N GLY A 18 -9.79 18.62 3.06
CA GLY A 18 -8.61 18.60 2.22
C GLY A 18 -7.57 17.60 2.74
N GLY A 19 -6.51 17.42 1.97
CA GLY A 19 -5.43 16.51 2.29
C GLY A 19 -4.44 16.42 1.15
N VAL A 20 -3.41 15.60 1.37
CA VAL A 20 -2.33 15.37 0.42
C VAL A 20 -2.26 13.87 0.17
N GLU A 21 -2.50 13.43 -1.07
CA GLU A 21 -2.25 12.04 -1.47
C GLU A 21 -0.74 11.80 -1.46
N ILE A 22 -0.27 10.83 -0.67
CA ILE A 22 1.16 10.57 -0.48
C ILE A 22 1.69 9.35 -1.25
N LEU A 23 0.79 8.42 -1.58
CA LEU A 23 1.05 7.14 -2.19
C LEU A 23 -0.17 6.75 -3.02
N ARG A 24 0.06 6.29 -4.25
CA ARG A 24 -0.92 5.57 -5.06
C ARG A 24 -0.26 4.30 -5.59
N ALA A 25 -0.88 3.15 -5.31
CA ALA A 25 -0.45 1.84 -5.80
C ALA A 25 -1.55 1.27 -6.70
N SER A 26 -1.17 0.71 -7.85
CA SER A 26 -2.12 0.18 -8.84
C SER A 26 -1.57 -1.10 -9.45
N VAL A 27 -2.44 -2.06 -9.74
CA VAL A 27 -2.05 -3.29 -10.44
C VAL A 27 -2.22 -3.07 -11.95
N VAL A 28 -1.14 -3.25 -12.70
CA VAL A 28 -1.12 -3.19 -14.17
C VAL A 28 -0.20 -4.29 -14.70
N ASP A 29 -0.67 -5.07 -15.66
CA ASP A 29 0.09 -6.17 -16.29
C ASP A 29 0.74 -7.15 -15.29
N GLY A 30 0.07 -7.44 -14.17
CA GLY A 30 0.54 -8.37 -13.14
C GLY A 30 1.59 -7.81 -12.19
N ALA A 31 1.96 -6.53 -12.31
CA ALA A 31 2.89 -5.83 -11.44
C ALA A 31 2.20 -4.68 -10.68
N VAL A 32 2.83 -4.23 -9.60
CA VAL A 32 2.40 -3.04 -8.86
C VAL A 32 3.13 -1.82 -9.42
N SER A 33 2.38 -0.85 -9.96
CA SER A 33 2.87 0.48 -10.30
C SER A 33 2.62 1.43 -9.14
N VAL A 34 3.65 2.18 -8.72
CA VAL A 34 3.61 3.07 -7.56
C VAL A 34 3.94 4.51 -7.98
N ALA A 35 3.07 5.45 -7.60
CA ALA A 35 3.37 6.88 -7.57
C ALA A 35 3.52 7.32 -6.11
N LEU A 36 4.60 8.03 -5.80
CA LEU A 36 4.95 8.42 -4.45
C LEU A 36 5.51 9.85 -4.43
N ARG A 37 5.06 10.64 -3.46
CA ARG A 37 5.67 11.94 -3.14
C ARG A 37 6.48 11.83 -1.85
N ARG A 38 7.52 12.66 -1.70
CA ARG A 38 8.19 12.82 -0.40
C ARG A 38 7.22 13.49 0.58
N ALA A 39 6.55 12.68 1.40
CA ALA A 39 5.53 13.13 2.34
C ALA A 39 6.03 13.34 3.76
N PHE A 40 7.11 12.65 4.13
CA PHE A 40 7.68 12.67 5.47
C PHE A 40 9.15 13.09 5.41
N ASP A 41 9.60 13.79 6.46
CA ASP A 41 11.00 14.16 6.60
C ASP A 41 11.87 13.02 7.11
N ASP A 42 11.29 12.15 7.94
CA ASP A 42 11.92 10.99 8.55
C ASP A 42 11.52 9.69 7.83
N PRO A 43 12.49 8.91 7.30
CA PRO A 43 12.23 7.58 6.75
C PRO A 43 11.51 6.63 7.72
N PHE A 44 11.71 6.77 9.03
CA PHE A 44 11.03 5.93 10.03
C PHE A 44 9.50 6.02 9.92
N THR A 45 8.96 7.18 9.55
CA THR A 45 7.51 7.37 9.38
C THR A 45 6.95 6.51 8.25
N TRP A 46 7.73 6.22 7.20
CA TRP A 46 7.31 5.26 6.18
C TRP A 46 7.18 3.84 6.74
N GLY A 47 8.05 3.45 7.68
CA GLY A 47 7.92 2.16 8.37
C GLY A 47 6.61 2.04 9.14
N VAL A 48 6.18 3.11 9.82
CA VAL A 48 4.88 3.17 10.50
C VAL A 48 3.72 3.03 9.51
N LEU A 49 3.77 3.77 8.39
CA LEU A 49 2.73 3.68 7.35
C LEU A 49 2.59 2.26 6.79
N LEU A 50 3.71 1.56 6.55
CA LEU A 50 3.67 0.18 6.04
C LEU A 50 2.98 -0.78 7.03
N VAL A 51 3.21 -0.60 8.32
CA VAL A 51 2.51 -1.38 9.36
C VAL A 51 1.02 -1.06 9.37
N ASP A 52 0.63 0.20 9.23
CA ASP A 52 -0.78 0.59 9.15
C ASP A 52 -1.46 -0.01 7.93
N LEU A 53 -0.80 -0.01 6.76
CA LEU A 53 -1.31 -0.67 5.56
C LEU A 53 -1.47 -2.18 5.76
N ALA A 54 -0.51 -2.84 6.39
CA ALA A 54 -0.59 -4.26 6.71
C ALA A 54 -1.80 -4.58 7.60
N ARG A 55 -2.06 -3.77 8.64
CA ARG A 55 -3.22 -3.92 9.51
C ARG A 55 -4.54 -3.73 8.76
N HIS A 56 -4.63 -2.74 7.88
CA HIS A 56 -5.83 -2.53 7.06
C HIS A 56 -6.08 -3.72 6.13
N ALA A 57 -5.03 -4.23 5.47
CA ALA A 57 -5.15 -5.42 4.65
C ALA A 57 -5.61 -6.64 5.47
N ALA A 58 -5.02 -6.89 6.63
CA ALA A 58 -5.41 -7.99 7.51
C ALA A 58 -6.90 -7.94 7.89
N ARG A 59 -7.42 -6.75 8.20
CA ARG A 59 -8.85 -6.54 8.50
C ARG A 59 -9.75 -6.81 7.31
N VAL A 60 -9.36 -6.35 6.12
CA VAL A 60 -10.11 -6.64 4.88
C VAL A 60 -10.17 -8.15 4.65
N TYR A 61 -9.03 -8.86 4.77
CA TYR A 61 -9.01 -10.32 4.68
C TYR A 61 -9.91 -10.99 5.72
N ALA A 62 -9.90 -10.52 6.96
CA ALA A 62 -10.77 -11.07 7.99
C ALA A 62 -12.26 -10.84 7.72
N MET A 63 -12.61 -9.74 7.05
CA MET A 63 -13.98 -9.40 6.69
C MET A 63 -14.48 -10.15 5.44
N GLU A 64 -13.61 -10.37 4.47
CA GLU A 64 -13.97 -10.90 3.15
C GLU A 64 -13.69 -12.41 3.01
N THR A 65 -13.00 -13.00 3.97
CA THR A 65 -12.62 -14.42 3.97
C THR A 65 -12.96 -15.12 5.29
N GLY A 66 -12.53 -16.37 5.44
CA GLY A 66 -12.64 -17.12 6.71
C GLY A 66 -11.42 -16.99 7.63
N LEU A 67 -10.42 -16.19 7.28
CA LEU A 67 -9.23 -15.96 8.11
C LEU A 67 -9.57 -15.05 9.30
N SER A 68 -8.90 -15.25 10.43
CA SER A 68 -8.84 -14.22 11.47
C SER A 68 -7.90 -13.08 11.09
N GLU A 69 -8.07 -11.90 11.71
CA GLU A 69 -7.15 -10.75 11.51
C GLU A 69 -5.71 -11.14 11.87
N ASP A 70 -5.52 -11.93 12.93
CA ASP A 70 -4.20 -12.39 13.38
C ASP A 70 -3.55 -13.34 12.36
N GLU A 71 -4.30 -14.29 11.80
CA GLU A 71 -3.80 -15.19 10.75
C GLU A 71 -3.44 -14.43 9.47
N ALA A 72 -4.28 -13.48 9.07
CA ALA A 72 -4.00 -12.64 7.91
C ALA A 72 -2.76 -11.77 8.13
N MET A 73 -2.63 -11.15 9.31
CA MET A 73 -1.45 -10.36 9.67
C MET A 73 -0.18 -11.21 9.69
N ALA A 74 -0.23 -12.42 10.26
CA ALA A 74 0.91 -13.33 10.28
C ALA A 74 1.39 -13.71 8.86
N GLN A 75 0.46 -13.91 7.92
CA GLN A 75 0.81 -14.16 6.52
C GLN A 75 1.42 -12.94 5.85
N ILE A 76 0.88 -11.74 6.08
CA ILE A 76 1.43 -10.48 5.55
C ILE A 76 2.84 -10.25 6.09
N GLU A 77 3.06 -10.43 7.40
CA GLU A 77 4.40 -10.32 7.99
C GLU A 77 5.38 -11.35 7.41
N GLY A 78 4.93 -12.58 7.18
CA GLY A 78 5.73 -13.63 6.55
C GLY A 78 6.21 -13.22 5.15
N GLY A 79 5.31 -12.67 4.33
CA GLY A 79 5.66 -12.16 3.00
C GLY A 79 6.63 -10.98 3.05
N LEU A 80 6.39 -10.02 3.96
CA LEU A 80 7.28 -8.86 4.13
C LEU A 80 8.69 -9.28 4.54
N ARG A 81 8.83 -10.18 5.52
CA ARG A 81 10.13 -10.67 5.98
C ARG A 81 10.86 -11.43 4.87
N ALA A 82 10.15 -12.28 4.14
CA ALA A 82 10.74 -13.02 3.01
C ALA A 82 11.32 -12.07 1.95
N GLU A 83 10.60 -11.00 1.61
CA GLU A 83 11.07 -10.01 0.62
C GLU A 83 12.22 -9.14 1.16
N LEU A 84 12.21 -8.79 2.45
CA LEU A 84 13.32 -8.06 3.08
C LEU A 84 14.60 -8.90 3.14
N ASP A 85 14.47 -10.20 3.43
CA ASP A 85 15.61 -11.12 3.54
C ASP A 85 16.16 -11.54 2.17
N ASN A 86 15.29 -11.65 1.15
CA ASN A 86 15.65 -12.05 -0.20
C ASN A 86 14.83 -11.29 -1.26
N PRO A 87 15.25 -10.07 -1.64
CA PRO A 87 14.51 -9.22 -2.58
C PRO A 87 14.33 -9.88 -3.94
N THR A 88 13.09 -9.93 -4.44
CA THR A 88 12.74 -10.57 -5.71
C THR A 88 12.63 -9.59 -6.87
N ASP A 89 12.51 -8.28 -6.59
CA ASP A 89 12.59 -7.18 -7.57
C ASP A 89 13.17 -5.91 -6.91
N PRO A 90 14.33 -5.37 -7.35
CA PRO A 90 14.86 -4.13 -6.79
C PRO A 90 14.02 -2.88 -7.13
N GLY A 91 13.09 -2.98 -8.08
CA GLY A 91 12.22 -1.88 -8.53
C GLY A 91 12.98 -0.75 -9.23
N SER A 92 12.27 0.00 -10.08
CA SER A 92 12.74 1.32 -10.53
C SER A 92 11.64 2.33 -10.27
N THR A 93 11.80 3.13 -9.21
CA THR A 93 10.82 4.16 -8.84
C THR A 93 11.27 5.50 -9.40
N GLN A 94 10.42 6.16 -10.20
CA GLN A 94 10.58 7.58 -10.52
C GLN A 94 9.78 8.39 -9.51
N ALA A 95 10.45 9.16 -8.66
CA ALA A 95 9.79 10.14 -7.81
C ALA A 95 9.19 11.22 -8.72
N MET A 96 7.86 11.34 -8.72
CA MET A 96 7.17 12.44 -9.39
C MET A 96 7.19 13.64 -8.42
N ASN A 97 7.94 14.68 -8.78
CA ASN A 97 7.95 15.96 -8.06
C ASN A 97 6.78 16.84 -8.50
#